data_AF-O27150-F1
#
_entry.id   AF-O27150-F1
#
_cell.length_a   1.000
_cell.length_b   1.000
_cell.length_c   1.000
_cell.angle_alpha   90.00
_cell.angle_beta   90.00
_cell.angle_gamma   90.00
#
_symmetry.space_group_name_H-M   'P 1'
#
loop_
_entity.id
_entity.type
_entity.pdbx_description
1 polymer ?
#
loop_
_entity_poly.entity_id
_entity_poly.type
_entity_poly.pdbx_seq_one_letter_code
_entity_poly.pdbx_strand_id
1 'polypeptide(L)'
;MQCTLEVITPVHIGNGTTYGPQEFYTGKAKSGDKLVPIFGRVDVSKLYSELDDDARDELVDHISTQDFQLDSMKKFKKAARRAVRYRGFLKTESSNIKDVHEHIKTSDEIYIPGSSIKGSIRTALLYKNLRDSDLERISEEVSRGHRGDPNKIINSFFSSDPRDTAKKSIMRFLEVTDTNTSKAPALHMVRVLTVSGGSYSYKKFPLYLEFIPRKKLEFEMNFTYNDVYDRIGLRNKRELVDPETIRESLYTFSRDYIEHELDFASRYGVDFLERIYRKLEKKELP
;
A
#
# COMPACT_ATOMS: atom_id res chain seq x y z
N MET A 1 -18.16 14.72 -1.73
CA MET A 1 -18.23 14.01 -3.04
C MET A 1 -18.00 12.54 -2.78
N GLN A 2 -18.90 11.67 -3.22
CA GLN A 2 -18.72 10.21 -3.11
C GLN A 2 -17.90 9.69 -4.28
N CYS A 3 -16.95 8.81 -4.00
CA CYS A 3 -16.02 8.27 -4.98
C CYS A 3 -15.92 6.75 -4.87
N THR A 4 -15.80 6.09 -6.02
CA THR A 4 -15.55 4.65 -6.10
C THR A 4 -14.15 4.41 -6.67
N LEU A 5 -13.34 3.68 -5.93
CA LEU A 5 -12.00 3.26 -6.31
C LEU A 5 -12.01 1.79 -6.71
N GLU A 6 -11.60 1.48 -7.94
CA GLU A 6 -11.41 0.10 -8.39
C GLU A 6 -9.95 -0.33 -8.28
N VAL A 7 -9.68 -1.34 -7.46
CA VAL A 7 -8.35 -1.94 -7.35
C VAL A 7 -8.09 -2.82 -8.57
N ILE A 8 -7.26 -2.33 -9.50
CA ILE A 8 -6.94 -3.01 -10.76
C ILE A 8 -5.67 -3.88 -10.69
N THR A 9 -4.77 -3.59 -9.77
CA THR A 9 -3.57 -4.36 -9.42
C THR A 9 -3.55 -4.61 -7.92
N PRO A 10 -2.89 -5.67 -7.40
CA PRO A 10 -2.79 -5.88 -5.95
C PRO A 10 -2.16 -4.65 -5.26
N VAL A 11 -2.84 -4.11 -4.24
CA VAL A 11 -2.36 -2.95 -3.46
C VAL A 11 -2.01 -3.37 -2.03
N HIS A 12 -0.79 -3.05 -1.60
CA HIS A 12 -0.32 -3.22 -0.22
C HIS A 12 -0.05 -1.86 0.41
N ILE A 13 -0.58 -1.64 1.61
CA ILE A 13 -0.31 -0.47 2.45
C ILE A 13 0.00 -1.02 3.84
N GLY A 14 1.28 -1.00 4.20
CA GLY A 14 1.76 -1.61 5.45
C GLY A 14 1.36 -0.81 6.69
N ASN A 15 1.08 -1.51 7.78
CA ASN A 15 0.95 -0.91 9.13
C ASN A 15 2.28 -0.90 9.91
N GLY A 16 3.38 -1.35 9.29
CA GLY A 16 4.69 -1.51 9.95
C GLY A 16 4.85 -2.80 10.75
N THR A 17 3.81 -3.63 10.84
CA THR A 17 3.82 -4.92 11.53
C THR A 17 4.14 -6.05 10.55
N THR A 18 4.92 -7.02 11.02
CA THR A 18 5.19 -8.29 10.33
C THR A 18 4.78 -9.44 11.21
N TYR A 19 4.45 -10.58 10.61
CA TYR A 19 4.19 -11.81 11.35
C TYR A 19 4.83 -13.03 10.68
N GLY A 20 5.24 -13.98 11.52
CA GLY A 20 6.00 -15.16 11.10
C GLY A 20 5.15 -16.43 10.96
N PRO A 21 5.77 -17.54 10.50
CA PRO A 21 5.12 -18.85 10.31
C PRO A 21 4.56 -19.47 11.59
N GLN A 22 5.00 -19.01 12.76
CA GLN A 22 4.49 -19.41 14.06
C GLN A 22 3.12 -18.79 14.39
N GLU A 23 2.67 -17.81 13.61
CA GLU A 23 1.46 -17.04 13.92
C GLU A 23 0.38 -17.07 12.80
N PHE A 24 0.53 -17.99 11.85
CA PHE A 24 -0.52 -18.32 10.89
C PHE A 24 -0.47 -19.81 10.54
N TYR A 25 -1.56 -20.33 10.00
CA TYR A 25 -1.58 -21.67 9.41
C TYR A 25 -1.99 -21.60 7.95
N THR A 26 -1.57 -22.58 7.15
CA THR A 26 -2.03 -22.75 5.77
C THR A 26 -3.03 -23.89 5.62
N GLY A 27 -3.89 -23.81 4.61
CA GLY A 27 -4.87 -24.86 4.33
C GLY A 27 -5.60 -24.66 3.02
N LYS A 28 -6.68 -25.44 2.84
CA LYS A 28 -7.61 -25.32 1.71
C LYS A 28 -9.01 -25.10 2.25
N ALA A 29 -9.77 -24.21 1.61
CA ALA A 29 -11.18 -23.99 1.89
C ALA A 29 -12.00 -24.21 0.61
N LYS A 30 -13.27 -24.61 0.75
CA LYS A 30 -14.19 -24.67 -0.39
C LYS A 30 -14.62 -23.25 -0.76
N SER A 31 -14.52 -22.93 -2.04
CA SER A 31 -15.07 -21.72 -2.67
C SER A 31 -15.87 -22.18 -3.88
N GLY A 32 -17.18 -22.38 -3.70
CA GLY A 32 -18.01 -23.16 -4.62
C GLY A 32 -17.51 -24.60 -4.71
N ASP A 33 -17.39 -25.14 -5.93
CA ASP A 33 -16.91 -26.51 -6.18
C ASP A 33 -15.39 -26.66 -6.12
N LYS A 34 -14.64 -25.57 -5.94
CA LYS A 34 -13.17 -25.58 -5.97
C LYS A 34 -12.58 -25.45 -4.58
N LEU A 35 -11.53 -26.22 -4.31
CA LEU A 35 -10.67 -26.02 -3.15
C LEU A 35 -9.65 -24.93 -3.45
N VAL A 36 -9.69 -23.84 -2.69
CA VAL A 36 -8.76 -22.72 -2.82
C VAL A 36 -7.77 -22.71 -1.66
N PRO A 37 -6.47 -22.46 -1.90
CA PRO A 37 -5.49 -22.26 -0.84
C PRO A 37 -5.83 -21.03 -0.01
N ILE A 38 -5.73 -21.17 1.32
CA ILE A 38 -5.97 -20.11 2.29
C ILE A 38 -4.87 -20.08 3.34
N PHE A 39 -4.77 -18.93 4.01
CA PHE A 39 -4.08 -18.82 5.28
C PHE A 39 -5.06 -18.30 6.35
N GLY A 40 -4.80 -18.62 7.61
CA GLY A 40 -5.50 -18.04 8.75
C GLY A 40 -4.51 -17.41 9.71
N ARG A 41 -4.65 -16.11 9.95
CA ARG A 41 -3.92 -15.37 10.98
C ARG A 41 -4.45 -15.78 12.35
N VAL A 42 -3.55 -16.10 13.27
CA VAL A 42 -3.89 -16.65 14.58
C VAL A 42 -3.70 -15.60 15.66
N ASP A 43 -4.62 -15.56 16.62
CA ASP A 43 -4.41 -14.91 17.90
C ASP A 43 -3.60 -15.85 18.79
N VAL A 44 -2.34 -15.50 19.03
CA VAL A 44 -1.40 -16.34 19.80
C VAL A 44 -1.85 -16.52 21.24
N SER A 45 -2.48 -15.51 21.85
CA SER A 45 -2.99 -15.60 23.24
C SER A 45 -4.16 -16.56 23.33
N LYS A 46 -5.07 -16.48 22.36
CA LYS A 46 -6.18 -17.42 22.24
C LYS A 46 -5.69 -18.84 21.90
N LEU A 47 -4.70 -18.96 21.01
CA LEU A 47 -4.07 -20.24 20.69
C LEU A 47 -3.50 -20.91 21.95
N TYR A 48 -2.73 -20.18 22.75
CA TYR A 48 -2.14 -20.70 23.98
C TYR A 48 -3.20 -21.18 24.98
N SER A 49 -4.31 -20.44 25.09
CA SER A 49 -5.44 -20.80 25.95
C SER A 49 -6.17 -22.07 25.50
N GLU A 50 -6.16 -22.38 24.21
CA GLU A 50 -6.82 -23.54 23.58
C GLU A 50 -6.00 -24.84 23.66
N LEU A 51 -4.76 -24.78 24.17
CA LEU A 51 -3.86 -25.90 24.37
C LEU A 51 -3.94 -26.41 25.82
N ASP A 52 -3.70 -27.71 25.98
CA ASP A 52 -3.41 -28.31 27.29
C ASP A 52 -1.99 -27.95 27.77
N ASP A 53 -1.70 -28.21 29.04
CA ASP A 53 -0.44 -27.77 29.65
C ASP A 53 0.80 -28.37 28.95
N ASP A 54 0.77 -29.67 28.62
CA ASP A 54 1.85 -30.32 27.88
C ASP A 54 2.08 -29.67 26.49
N ALA A 55 1.01 -29.33 25.77
CA ALA A 55 1.13 -28.68 24.47
C ALA A 55 1.51 -27.19 24.57
N ARG A 56 1.22 -26.53 25.69
CA ARG A 56 1.69 -25.15 25.96
C ARG A 56 3.19 -25.13 26.13
N ASP A 57 3.74 -26.02 26.95
CA ASP A 57 5.18 -26.13 27.16
C ASP A 57 5.89 -26.45 25.84
N GLU A 58 5.36 -27.41 25.08
CA GLU A 58 5.92 -27.74 23.77
C GLU A 58 5.84 -26.57 22.77
N LEU A 59 4.76 -25.77 22.81
CA LEU A 59 4.65 -24.59 21.94
C LEU A 59 5.73 -23.55 22.28
N VAL A 60 5.99 -23.31 23.57
CA VAL A 60 7.02 -22.36 24.04
C VAL A 60 8.40 -22.79 23.56
N ASP A 61 8.72 -24.08 23.67
CA ASP A 61 9.99 -24.63 23.17
C ASP A 61 10.13 -24.43 21.65
N HIS A 62 9.06 -24.70 20.89
CA HIS A 62 9.09 -24.59 19.44
C HIS A 62 9.14 -23.16 18.92
N ILE A 63 8.48 -22.19 19.57
CA ILE A 63 8.54 -20.77 19.19
C ILE A 63 9.98 -20.23 19.27
N SER A 64 10.81 -20.81 20.13
CA SER A 64 12.23 -20.47 20.22
C SER A 64 13.05 -20.95 19.01
N THR A 65 12.46 -21.74 18.12
CA THR A 65 13.09 -22.28 16.91
C THR A 65 12.75 -21.42 15.69
N GLN A 66 13.77 -20.88 15.02
CA GLN A 66 13.62 -19.88 13.95
C GLN A 66 12.76 -20.33 12.76
N ASP A 67 12.72 -21.64 12.47
CA ASP A 67 11.99 -22.21 11.32
C ASP A 67 10.68 -22.93 11.72
N PHE A 68 10.19 -22.72 12.95
CA PHE A 68 8.97 -23.36 13.40
C PHE A 68 7.74 -22.83 12.64
N GLN A 69 7.05 -23.75 11.96
CA GLN A 69 5.76 -23.48 11.32
C GLN A 69 4.64 -23.99 12.20
N LEU A 70 3.64 -23.15 12.50
CA LEU A 70 2.52 -23.53 13.35
C LEU A 70 1.71 -24.71 12.79
N ASP A 71 1.73 -24.89 11.47
CA ASP A 71 1.05 -25.96 10.77
C ASP A 71 1.86 -27.24 10.55
N SER A 72 3.12 -27.27 11.02
CA SER A 72 3.98 -28.46 11.02
C SER A 72 3.41 -29.58 11.89
N MET A 73 2.70 -29.24 12.97
CA MET A 73 2.10 -30.21 13.90
C MET A 73 0.58 -30.15 13.91
N LYS A 74 -0.04 -31.34 13.85
CA LYS A 74 -1.50 -31.48 13.77
C LYS A 74 -2.22 -30.84 14.97
N LYS A 75 -1.66 -30.95 16.18
CA LYS A 75 -2.28 -30.41 17.40
C LYS A 75 -2.35 -28.89 17.38
N PHE A 76 -1.23 -28.22 17.06
CA PHE A 76 -1.16 -26.76 16.93
C PHE A 76 -2.03 -26.27 15.79
N LYS A 77 -2.01 -26.93 14.63
CA LYS A 77 -2.92 -26.60 13.51
C LYS A 77 -4.40 -26.71 13.90
N LYS A 78 -4.78 -27.68 14.73
CA LYS A 78 -6.17 -27.85 15.20
C LYS A 78 -6.57 -26.73 16.18
N ALA A 79 -5.69 -26.36 17.11
CA ALA A 79 -5.92 -25.25 18.03
C ALA A 79 -5.94 -23.89 17.30
N ALA A 80 -5.00 -23.66 16.39
CA ALA A 80 -4.91 -22.49 15.53
C ALA A 80 -6.20 -22.21 14.77
N ARG A 81 -6.87 -23.26 14.26
CA ARG A 81 -8.17 -23.14 13.57
C ARG A 81 -9.33 -22.66 14.47
N ARG A 82 -9.21 -22.78 15.79
CA ARG A 82 -10.17 -22.24 16.79
C ARG A 82 -9.78 -20.84 17.27
N ALA A 83 -8.51 -20.49 17.14
CA ALA A 83 -7.92 -19.21 17.53
C ALA A 83 -7.71 -18.22 16.35
N VAL A 84 -8.52 -18.32 15.28
CA VAL A 84 -8.35 -17.49 14.07
C VAL A 84 -8.85 -16.07 14.30
N ARG A 85 -8.03 -15.08 13.94
CA ARG A 85 -8.39 -13.66 13.84
C ARG A 85 -9.12 -13.39 12.53
N TYR A 86 -8.42 -13.63 11.42
CA TYR A 86 -8.97 -13.52 10.08
C TYR A 86 -8.38 -14.58 9.14
N ARG A 87 -9.02 -14.75 7.99
CA ARG A 87 -8.56 -15.64 6.92
C ARG A 87 -8.38 -14.85 5.64
N GLY A 88 -7.44 -15.29 4.82
CA GLY A 88 -7.16 -14.72 3.51
C GLY A 88 -6.86 -15.79 2.47
N PHE A 89 -6.74 -15.36 1.22
CA PHE A 89 -6.34 -16.23 0.12
C PHE A 89 -4.84 -16.36 0.09
N LEU A 90 -4.35 -17.59 -0.04
CA LEU A 90 -2.94 -17.85 -0.25
C LEU A 90 -2.66 -17.90 -1.76
N LYS A 91 -1.88 -16.94 -2.27
CA LYS A 91 -1.53 -16.81 -3.70
C LYS A 91 -0.03 -17.08 -3.95
N THR A 92 0.59 -17.80 -3.03
CA THR A 92 2.00 -18.22 -3.10
C THR A 92 2.17 -19.61 -2.47
N GLU A 93 3.34 -20.21 -2.66
CA GLU A 93 3.68 -21.50 -2.08
C GLU A 93 3.93 -21.36 -0.56
N SER A 94 3.38 -22.29 0.21
CA SER A 94 3.35 -22.24 1.68
C SER A 94 4.70 -22.53 2.34
N SER A 95 5.55 -23.36 1.72
CA SER A 95 6.70 -23.99 2.37
C SER A 95 7.84 -23.05 2.76
N ASN A 96 7.85 -21.80 2.26
CA ASN A 96 8.97 -20.87 2.41
C ASN A 96 8.58 -19.48 2.93
N ILE A 97 7.36 -19.32 3.46
CA ILE A 97 6.90 -18.04 3.97
C ILE A 97 7.59 -17.78 5.31
N LYS A 98 8.45 -16.76 5.36
CA LYS A 98 9.13 -16.30 6.58
C LYS A 98 8.31 -15.18 7.20
N ASP A 99 8.64 -13.93 6.87
CA ASP A 99 7.93 -12.77 7.40
C ASP A 99 6.91 -12.28 6.40
N VAL A 100 5.67 -12.19 6.85
CA VAL A 100 4.58 -11.56 6.12
C VAL A 100 4.40 -10.13 6.61
N HIS A 101 4.56 -9.16 5.71
CA HIS A 101 4.21 -7.78 6.00
C HIS A 101 2.70 -7.61 5.94
N GLU A 102 2.16 -7.15 7.06
CA GLU A 102 0.74 -7.03 7.26
C GLU A 102 0.18 -5.77 6.57
N HIS A 103 -0.94 -5.91 5.87
CA HIS A 103 -1.67 -4.77 5.33
C HIS A 103 -2.42 -4.05 6.46
N ILE A 104 -2.58 -2.73 6.37
CA ILE A 104 -3.29 -1.92 7.36
C ILE A 104 -4.75 -2.34 7.53
N LYS A 105 -5.19 -2.49 8.78
CA LYS A 105 -6.53 -3.00 9.11
C LYS A 105 -7.22 -2.15 10.16
N THR A 106 -8.54 -2.20 10.12
CA THR A 106 -9.41 -1.85 11.23
C THR A 106 -10.30 -3.05 11.50
N SER A 107 -10.38 -3.50 12.77
CA SER A 107 -11.15 -4.68 13.16
C SER A 107 -10.86 -5.93 12.30
N ASP A 108 -9.59 -6.20 12.01
CA ASP A 108 -9.11 -7.31 11.16
C ASP A 108 -9.60 -7.28 9.69
N GLU A 109 -10.15 -6.15 9.23
CA GLU A 109 -10.51 -5.91 7.84
C GLU A 109 -9.57 -4.89 7.18
N ILE A 110 -9.14 -5.19 5.96
CA ILE A 110 -8.20 -4.34 5.21
C ILE A 110 -8.94 -3.17 4.56
N TYR A 111 -8.28 -2.03 4.47
CA TYR A 111 -8.81 -0.84 3.80
C TYR A 111 -7.67 -0.01 3.20
N ILE A 112 -8.00 1.03 2.43
CA ILE A 112 -7.05 2.03 1.98
C ILE A 112 -7.25 3.29 2.83
N PRO A 113 -6.21 3.74 3.56
CA PRO A 113 -6.30 4.99 4.32
C PRO A 113 -6.52 6.20 3.42
N GLY A 114 -7.36 7.12 3.85
CA GLY A 114 -7.61 8.39 3.18
C GLY A 114 -6.34 9.23 3.07
N SER A 115 -5.42 9.08 4.03
CA SER A 115 -4.08 9.70 3.98
C SER A 115 -3.23 9.16 2.81
N SER A 116 -3.34 7.87 2.47
CA SER A 116 -2.65 7.28 1.31
C SER A 116 -3.25 7.80 0.00
N ILE A 117 -4.58 7.86 -0.11
CA ILE A 117 -5.27 8.41 -1.29
C ILE A 117 -4.91 9.90 -1.46
N LYS A 118 -5.00 10.68 -0.39
CA LYS A 118 -4.64 12.09 -0.36
C LYS A 118 -3.17 12.33 -0.68
N GLY A 119 -2.28 11.43 -0.26
CA GLY A 119 -0.86 11.43 -0.64
C GLY A 119 -0.67 11.30 -2.14
N SER A 120 -1.36 10.35 -2.79
CA SER A 120 -1.33 10.19 -4.25
C SER A 120 -1.85 11.43 -4.99
N ILE A 121 -2.96 12.01 -4.53
CA ILE A 121 -3.51 13.27 -5.08
C ILE A 121 -2.49 14.40 -4.93
N ARG A 122 -1.87 14.53 -3.76
CA ARG A 122 -0.85 15.55 -3.49
C ARG A 122 0.34 15.43 -4.45
N THR A 123 0.80 14.21 -4.72
CA THR A 123 1.91 13.97 -5.66
C THR A 123 1.53 14.40 -7.08
N ALA A 124 0.33 14.03 -7.54
CA ALA A 124 -0.14 14.41 -8.88
C ALA A 124 -0.30 15.94 -9.03
N LEU A 125 -0.87 16.60 -8.02
CA LEU A 125 -0.97 18.06 -7.97
C LEU A 125 0.39 18.74 -8.03
N LEU A 126 1.37 18.22 -7.27
CA LEU A 126 2.73 18.74 -7.30
C LEU A 126 3.33 18.57 -8.70
N TYR A 127 3.27 17.35 -9.26
CA TYR A 127 3.84 17.03 -10.57
C TYR A 127 3.35 17.99 -11.68
N LYS A 128 2.03 18.17 -11.81
CA LYS A 128 1.46 19.03 -12.87
C LYS A 128 1.84 20.51 -12.73
N ASN A 129 2.16 20.97 -11.53
CA ASN A 129 2.37 22.40 -11.24
C ASN A 129 3.83 22.75 -10.92
N LEU A 130 4.75 21.78 -10.94
CA LEU A 130 6.17 22.05 -10.83
C LEU A 130 6.68 22.75 -12.10
N ARG A 131 7.56 23.73 -11.92
CA ARG A 131 8.27 24.41 -13.00
C ARG A 131 9.73 23.94 -13.02
N ASP A 132 10.42 24.16 -14.13
CA ASP A 132 11.85 23.80 -14.26
C ASP A 132 12.70 24.39 -13.13
N SER A 133 12.48 25.66 -12.80
CA SER A 133 13.18 26.31 -11.66
C SER A 133 12.91 25.64 -10.30
N ASP A 134 11.74 25.01 -10.11
CA ASP A 134 11.43 24.28 -8.88
C ASP A 134 12.11 22.90 -8.89
N LEU A 135 12.21 22.25 -10.05
CA LEU A 135 12.96 21.00 -10.24
C LEU A 135 14.46 21.20 -10.01
N GLU A 136 15.05 22.28 -10.51
CA GLU A 136 16.44 22.65 -10.26
C GLU A 136 16.72 22.78 -8.77
N ARG A 137 15.87 23.53 -8.04
CA ARG A 137 16.01 23.69 -6.59
C ARG A 137 15.86 22.37 -5.83
N ILE A 138 14.92 21.51 -6.24
CA ILE A 138 14.78 20.17 -5.66
C ILE A 138 16.03 19.34 -5.93
N SER A 139 16.57 19.37 -7.15
CA SER A 139 17.79 18.66 -7.55
C SER A 139 19.00 19.13 -6.74
N GLU A 140 19.14 20.44 -6.52
CA GLU A 140 20.18 21.00 -5.65
C GLU A 140 20.07 20.50 -4.20
N GLU A 141 18.87 20.50 -3.63
CA GLU A 141 18.64 19.98 -2.28
C GLU A 141 18.95 18.48 -2.19
N VAL A 142 18.50 17.68 -3.17
CA VAL A 142 18.79 16.24 -3.22
C VAL A 142 20.29 15.98 -3.33
N SER A 143 21.00 16.78 -4.14
CA SER A 143 22.46 16.69 -4.33
C SER A 143 23.25 17.00 -3.05
N ARG A 144 22.66 17.75 -2.11
CA ARG A 144 23.26 18.01 -0.78
C ARG A 144 23.12 16.84 0.20
N GLY A 145 22.47 15.75 -0.20
CA GLY A 145 22.32 14.54 0.62
C GLY A 145 21.65 14.83 1.97
N HIS A 146 22.25 14.37 3.07
CA HIS A 146 21.69 14.54 4.42
C HIS A 146 21.58 15.99 4.92
N ARG A 147 22.20 16.95 4.23
CA ARG A 147 22.08 18.38 4.55
C ARG A 147 20.96 19.07 3.77
N GLY A 148 20.44 18.44 2.73
CA GLY A 148 19.35 18.95 1.94
C GLY A 148 17.99 18.62 2.55
N ASP A 149 17.02 19.49 2.29
CA ASP A 149 15.64 19.28 2.71
C ASP A 149 14.66 19.60 1.57
N PRO A 150 14.52 18.69 0.58
CA PRO A 150 13.59 18.87 -0.52
C PRO A 150 12.13 19.00 -0.03
N ASN A 151 11.82 18.46 1.16
CA ASN A 151 10.49 18.57 1.75
C ASN A 151 10.12 20.02 2.08
N LYS A 152 11.08 20.91 2.37
CA LYS A 152 10.79 22.35 2.53
C LYS A 152 10.21 22.95 1.27
N ILE A 153 10.78 22.63 0.11
CA ILE A 153 10.31 23.13 -1.18
C ILE A 153 8.92 22.58 -1.47
N ILE A 154 8.75 21.26 -1.34
CA ILE A 154 7.46 20.59 -1.56
C ILE A 154 6.37 21.13 -0.62
N ASN A 155 6.68 21.34 0.66
CA ASN A 155 5.72 21.87 1.61
C ASN A 155 5.39 23.34 1.35
N SER A 156 6.36 24.14 0.89
CA SER A 156 6.12 25.52 0.49
C SER A 156 5.18 25.64 -0.72
N PHE A 157 5.19 24.66 -1.63
CA PHE A 157 4.26 24.62 -2.76
C PHE A 157 2.79 24.61 -2.29
N PHE A 158 2.48 23.84 -1.25
CA PHE A 158 1.11 23.75 -0.74
C PHE A 158 0.78 24.78 0.33
N SER A 159 1.75 25.58 0.82
CA SER A 159 1.56 26.43 2.00
C SER A 159 1.71 27.92 1.68
N SER A 160 1.00 28.79 2.39
CA SER A 160 1.20 30.25 2.27
C SER A 160 2.40 30.77 3.08
N ASP A 161 2.86 30.01 4.07
CA ASP A 161 4.02 30.34 4.90
C ASP A 161 4.90 29.10 5.09
N PRO A 162 6.18 29.13 4.67
CA PRO A 162 7.09 28.00 4.83
C PRO A 162 7.48 27.73 6.30
N ARG A 163 7.19 28.64 7.23
CA ARG A 163 7.46 28.46 8.67
C ARG A 163 6.32 27.76 9.42
N ASP A 164 5.11 27.71 8.87
CA ASP A 164 3.94 27.08 9.48
C ASP A 164 3.14 26.30 8.42
N THR A 165 3.84 25.40 7.74
CA THR A 165 3.31 24.63 6.61
C THR A 165 2.13 23.75 7.01
N ALA A 166 2.11 23.24 8.24
CA ALA A 166 1.02 22.42 8.73
C ALA A 166 -0.29 23.20 8.82
N LYS A 167 -0.31 24.38 9.45
CA LYS A 167 -1.56 25.15 9.63
C LYS A 167 -1.98 25.89 8.37
N LYS A 168 -1.01 26.28 7.54
CA LYS A 168 -1.22 27.13 6.37
C LYS A 168 -1.12 26.37 5.04
N SER A 169 -1.34 25.06 5.03
CA SER A 169 -1.41 24.27 3.78
C SER A 169 -2.81 24.25 3.18
N ILE A 170 -2.90 24.44 1.87
CA ILE A 170 -4.14 24.27 1.08
C ILE A 170 -4.68 22.84 1.16
N MET A 171 -3.80 21.84 1.37
CA MET A 171 -4.21 20.44 1.46
C MET A 171 -5.15 20.17 2.66
N ARG A 172 -5.26 21.09 3.63
CA ARG A 172 -6.25 20.99 4.70
C ARG A 172 -7.69 21.08 4.21
N PHE A 173 -7.92 21.72 3.07
CA PHE A 173 -9.27 21.87 2.49
C PHE A 173 -9.73 20.68 1.68
N LEU A 174 -8.83 19.72 1.42
CA LEU A 174 -9.16 18.44 0.82
C LEU A 174 -9.21 17.38 1.92
N GLU A 175 -10.38 17.09 2.43
CA GLU A 175 -10.58 15.97 3.35
C GLU A 175 -10.87 14.72 2.54
N VAL A 176 -10.17 13.63 2.85
CA VAL A 176 -10.33 12.34 2.19
C VAL A 176 -10.54 11.32 3.29
N THR A 177 -11.69 10.65 3.28
CA THR A 177 -11.97 9.60 4.26
C THR A 177 -11.19 8.33 3.93
N ASP A 178 -11.04 7.47 4.92
CA ASP A 178 -10.66 6.09 4.68
C ASP A 178 -11.71 5.41 3.78
N THR A 179 -11.29 4.38 3.05
CA THR A 179 -12.26 3.57 2.29
C THR A 179 -13.11 2.71 3.21
N ASN A 180 -14.24 2.22 2.69
CA ASN A 180 -14.86 1.03 3.27
C ASN A 180 -13.87 -0.15 3.34
N THR A 181 -14.18 -1.08 4.23
CA THR A 181 -13.31 -2.22 4.53
C THR A 181 -13.57 -3.40 3.59
N SER A 182 -12.58 -4.28 3.49
CA SER A 182 -12.70 -5.56 2.82
C SER A 182 -12.24 -6.69 3.73
N LYS A 183 -12.99 -7.78 3.70
CA LYS A 183 -12.56 -9.06 4.26
C LYS A 183 -11.59 -9.75 3.31
N ALA A 184 -10.83 -10.70 3.85
CA ALA A 184 -9.99 -11.64 3.13
C ALA A 184 -8.87 -11.00 2.28
N PRO A 185 -7.74 -10.60 2.91
CA PRO A 185 -6.53 -10.25 2.17
C PRO A 185 -6.03 -11.40 1.28
N ALA A 186 -5.27 -11.06 0.25
CA ALA A 186 -4.53 -12.02 -0.56
C ALA A 186 -3.04 -11.96 -0.19
N LEU A 187 -2.47 -13.08 0.23
CA LEU A 187 -1.04 -13.18 0.53
C LEU A 187 -0.27 -13.57 -0.73
N HIS A 188 0.60 -12.68 -1.20
CA HIS A 188 1.44 -12.89 -2.37
C HIS A 188 2.92 -12.84 -2.01
N MET A 189 3.72 -13.62 -2.74
CA MET A 189 5.17 -13.44 -2.81
C MET A 189 5.50 -12.42 -3.89
N VAL A 190 6.29 -11.42 -3.53
CA VAL A 190 6.75 -10.34 -4.40
C VAL A 190 8.27 -10.43 -4.51
N ARG A 191 8.80 -10.18 -5.71
CA ARG A 191 10.23 -10.03 -5.94
C ARG A 191 10.51 -8.61 -6.39
N VAL A 192 11.54 -8.00 -5.80
CA VAL A 192 11.97 -6.66 -6.18
C VAL A 192 12.82 -6.77 -7.44
N LEU A 193 12.36 -6.15 -8.52
CA LEU A 193 13.12 -6.00 -9.75
C LEU A 193 14.10 -4.83 -9.60
N THR A 194 15.34 -5.03 -10.03
CA THR A 194 16.40 -4.04 -10.03
C THR A 194 17.09 -4.03 -11.38
N VAL A 195 17.41 -2.84 -11.88
CA VAL A 195 18.12 -2.66 -13.14
C VAL A 195 19.57 -2.27 -12.87
N SER A 196 20.50 -2.92 -13.58
CA SER A 196 21.92 -2.60 -13.55
C SER A 196 22.56 -2.95 -14.89
N GLY A 197 23.42 -2.07 -15.40
CA GLY A 197 24.24 -2.34 -16.59
C GLY A 197 23.43 -2.68 -17.85
N GLY A 198 22.26 -2.08 -18.06
CA GLY A 198 21.43 -2.34 -19.25
C GLY A 198 20.56 -3.59 -19.17
N SER A 199 20.55 -4.31 -18.04
CA SER A 199 19.72 -5.49 -17.81
C SER A 199 18.95 -5.39 -16.51
N TYR A 200 17.90 -6.21 -16.34
CA TYR A 200 17.20 -6.35 -15.07
C TYR A 200 17.52 -7.68 -14.39
N SER A 201 17.44 -7.69 -13.07
CA SER A 201 17.54 -8.86 -12.23
C SER A 201 16.58 -8.74 -11.05
N TYR A 202 16.26 -9.86 -10.39
CA TYR A 202 15.49 -9.85 -9.16
C TYR A 202 16.40 -9.91 -7.95
N LYS A 203 16.07 -9.17 -6.89
CA LYS A 203 16.69 -9.39 -5.58
C LYS A 203 16.44 -10.83 -5.13
N LYS A 204 17.45 -11.43 -4.48
CA LYS A 204 17.42 -12.84 -4.04
C LYS A 204 16.33 -13.13 -3.00
N PHE A 205 16.02 -12.15 -2.16
CA PHE A 205 15.06 -12.31 -1.07
C PHE A 205 13.66 -11.84 -1.52
N PRO A 206 12.67 -12.74 -1.56
CA PRO A 206 11.29 -12.33 -1.81
C PRO A 206 10.71 -11.65 -0.57
N LEU A 207 9.69 -10.83 -0.79
CA LEU A 207 8.83 -10.26 0.24
C LEU A 207 7.49 -10.99 0.22
N TYR A 208 6.92 -11.26 1.38
CA TYR A 208 5.55 -11.77 1.49
C TYR A 208 4.68 -10.64 2.00
N LEU A 209 3.72 -10.19 1.20
CA LEU A 209 2.87 -9.06 1.56
C LEU A 209 1.41 -9.48 1.48
N GLU A 210 0.60 -8.99 2.41
CA GLU A 210 -0.85 -9.02 2.26
C GLU A 210 -1.32 -7.90 1.33
N PHE A 211 -2.25 -8.22 0.44
CA PHE A 211 -2.78 -7.30 -0.54
C PHE A 211 -4.29 -7.20 -0.45
N ILE A 212 -4.82 -6.02 -0.77
CA ILE A 212 -6.21 -5.87 -1.17
C ILE A 212 -6.38 -6.53 -2.54
N PRO A 213 -7.25 -7.55 -2.69
CA PRO A 213 -7.53 -8.17 -3.98
C PRO A 213 -8.32 -7.20 -4.87
N ARG A 214 -8.46 -7.54 -6.16
CA ARG A 214 -9.29 -6.76 -7.09
C ARG A 214 -10.71 -6.59 -6.55
N LYS A 215 -11.06 -5.35 -6.19
CA LYS A 215 -12.33 -5.00 -5.56
C LYS A 215 -12.61 -3.52 -5.77
N LYS A 216 -13.90 -3.17 -5.73
CA LYS A 216 -14.35 -1.79 -5.65
C LYS A 216 -14.47 -1.38 -4.19
N LEU A 217 -13.89 -0.23 -3.87
CA LEU A 217 -13.92 0.39 -2.56
C LEU A 217 -14.55 1.78 -2.70
N GLU A 218 -15.16 2.27 -1.62
CA GLU A 218 -15.86 3.55 -1.59
C GLU A 218 -15.23 4.46 -0.55
N PHE A 219 -15.12 5.75 -0.88
CA PHE A 219 -14.61 6.79 0.01
C PHE A 219 -15.23 8.14 -0.34
N GLU A 220 -15.06 9.12 0.54
CA GLU A 220 -15.58 10.47 0.33
C GLU A 220 -14.44 11.49 0.29
N MET A 221 -14.59 12.47 -0.62
CA MET A 221 -13.77 13.67 -0.67
C MET A 221 -14.61 14.90 -0.35
N ASN A 222 -14.19 15.67 0.66
CA ASN A 222 -14.86 16.90 1.06
C ASN A 222 -13.94 18.10 0.83
N PHE A 223 -14.52 19.14 0.23
CA PHE A 223 -13.82 20.36 -0.15
C PHE A 223 -14.31 21.49 0.73
N THR A 224 -13.51 21.88 1.73
CA THR A 224 -13.96 22.74 2.85
C THR A 224 -13.44 24.18 2.76
N TYR A 225 -13.02 24.63 1.57
CA TYR A 225 -12.50 25.99 1.38
C TYR A 225 -13.58 27.03 1.71
N ASN A 226 -13.26 28.01 2.57
CA ASN A 226 -14.16 29.08 2.98
C ASN A 226 -13.43 30.43 3.20
N ASP A 227 -14.20 31.50 3.41
CA ASP A 227 -13.72 32.89 3.48
C ASP A 227 -12.74 33.18 4.62
N VAL A 228 -12.72 32.35 5.67
CA VAL A 228 -11.76 32.47 6.79
C VAL A 228 -10.32 32.35 6.27
N TYR A 229 -10.12 31.64 5.15
CA TYR A 229 -8.80 31.23 4.71
C TYR A 229 -8.19 32.09 3.60
N ASP A 230 -8.99 32.95 2.96
CA ASP A 230 -8.43 34.09 2.22
C ASP A 230 -7.57 34.97 3.14
N ARG A 231 -7.93 35.03 4.43
CA ARG A 231 -7.19 35.77 5.48
C ARG A 231 -5.84 35.13 5.85
N ILE A 232 -5.62 33.85 5.53
CA ILE A 232 -4.33 33.18 5.75
C ILE A 232 -3.43 33.16 4.51
N GLY A 233 -3.80 33.90 3.47
CA GLY A 233 -2.96 34.10 2.28
C GLY A 233 -2.94 32.91 1.31
N LEU A 234 -3.97 32.06 1.31
CA LEU A 234 -4.07 30.90 0.41
C LEU A 234 -4.89 31.15 -0.86
N ARG A 235 -5.33 32.38 -1.08
CA ARG A 235 -6.21 32.76 -2.20
C ARG A 235 -5.67 32.33 -3.57
N ASN A 236 -4.36 32.45 -3.80
CA ASN A 236 -3.70 32.06 -5.04
C ASN A 236 -3.50 30.54 -5.22
N LYS A 237 -3.85 29.74 -4.20
CA LYS A 237 -3.71 28.27 -4.21
C LYS A 237 -5.05 27.54 -4.22
N ARG A 238 -6.17 28.28 -4.19
CA ARG A 238 -7.53 27.72 -4.15
C ARG A 238 -7.79 26.72 -5.28
N GLU A 239 -7.32 27.02 -6.48
CA GLU A 239 -7.51 26.17 -7.67
C GLU A 239 -6.88 24.78 -7.51
N LEU A 240 -5.83 24.63 -6.68
CA LEU A 240 -5.17 23.34 -6.46
C LEU A 240 -6.06 22.28 -5.80
N VAL A 241 -7.09 22.70 -5.07
CA VAL A 241 -8.04 21.78 -4.41
C VAL A 241 -9.40 21.80 -5.11
N ASP A 242 -9.48 22.31 -6.33
CA ASP A 242 -10.67 22.18 -7.16
C ASP A 242 -10.78 20.74 -7.72
N PRO A 243 -11.98 20.13 -7.72
CA PRO A 243 -12.17 18.77 -8.22
C PRO A 243 -11.67 18.54 -9.66
N GLU A 244 -11.88 19.50 -10.57
CA GLU A 244 -11.43 19.37 -11.95
C GLU A 244 -9.91 19.46 -12.04
N THR A 245 -9.30 20.37 -11.28
CA THR A 245 -7.83 20.48 -11.22
C THR A 245 -7.20 19.19 -10.67
N ILE A 246 -7.79 18.59 -9.63
CA ILE A 246 -7.33 17.30 -9.10
C ILE A 246 -7.48 16.20 -10.15
N ARG A 247 -8.64 16.11 -10.80
CA ARG A 247 -8.92 15.11 -11.84
C ARG A 247 -7.90 15.20 -12.97
N GLU A 248 -7.71 16.37 -13.55
CA GLU A 248 -6.74 16.59 -14.62
C GLU A 248 -5.29 16.30 -14.18
N SER A 249 -4.93 16.65 -12.95
CA SER A 249 -3.60 16.36 -12.39
C SER A 249 -3.36 14.86 -12.26
N LEU A 250 -4.36 14.11 -11.79
CA LEU A 250 -4.29 12.65 -11.70
C LEU A 250 -4.14 12.01 -13.08
N TYR A 251 -4.93 12.43 -14.07
CA TYR A 251 -4.82 11.89 -15.43
C TYR A 251 -3.48 12.21 -16.09
N THR A 252 -2.99 13.43 -15.94
CA THR A 252 -1.71 13.85 -16.53
C THR A 252 -0.57 13.06 -15.89
N PHE A 253 -0.54 12.99 -14.56
CA PHE A 253 0.46 12.23 -13.84
C PHE A 253 0.42 10.73 -14.17
N SER A 254 -0.78 10.12 -14.22
CA SER A 254 -0.94 8.70 -14.51
C SER A 254 -0.49 8.35 -15.93
N ARG A 255 -0.92 9.13 -16.93
CA ARG A 255 -0.52 8.93 -18.33
C ARG A 255 0.99 9.02 -18.49
N ASP A 256 1.60 10.11 -18.03
CA ASP A 256 3.04 10.32 -18.17
C ASP A 256 3.83 9.23 -17.42
N TYR A 257 3.32 8.75 -16.26
CA TYR A 257 3.91 7.64 -15.52
C TYR A 257 3.80 6.30 -16.27
N ILE A 258 2.65 6.01 -16.90
CA ILE A 258 2.46 4.82 -17.73
C ILE A 258 3.41 4.84 -18.93
N GLU A 259 3.55 5.98 -19.60
CA GLU A 259 4.49 6.16 -20.73
C GLU A 259 5.93 5.94 -20.28
N HIS A 260 6.34 6.54 -19.16
CA HIS A 260 7.66 6.33 -18.57
C HIS A 260 7.93 4.85 -18.25
N GLU A 261 6.95 4.14 -17.68
CA GLU A 261 7.09 2.71 -17.36
C GLU A 261 7.10 1.81 -18.60
N LEU A 262 6.42 2.20 -19.69
CA LEU A 262 6.50 1.54 -20.99
C LEU A 262 7.88 1.71 -21.64
N ASP A 263 8.43 2.93 -21.62
CA ASP A 263 9.80 3.20 -22.08
C ASP A 263 10.81 2.38 -21.27
N PHE A 264 10.68 2.41 -19.94
CA PHE A 264 11.51 1.60 -19.04
C PHE A 264 11.43 0.10 -19.37
N ALA A 265 10.21 -0.43 -19.51
CA ALA A 265 10.01 -1.84 -19.82
C ALA A 265 10.62 -2.22 -21.19
N SER A 266 10.45 -1.38 -22.21
CA SER A 266 11.03 -1.60 -23.54
C SER A 266 12.55 -1.54 -23.52
N ARG A 267 13.11 -0.50 -22.89
CA ARG A 267 14.56 -0.26 -22.77
C ARG A 267 15.30 -1.43 -22.12
N TYR A 268 14.70 -2.05 -21.11
CA TYR A 268 15.32 -3.12 -20.33
C TYR A 268 14.76 -4.52 -20.64
N GLY A 269 13.84 -4.66 -21.61
CA GLY A 269 13.27 -5.95 -22.03
C GLY A 269 12.42 -6.64 -20.95
N VAL A 270 11.59 -5.87 -20.22
CA VAL A 270 10.73 -6.37 -19.15
C VAL A 270 9.31 -6.66 -19.65
N ASP A 271 9.16 -7.72 -20.45
CA ASP A 271 7.92 -8.03 -21.20
C ASP A 271 6.63 -8.08 -20.35
N PHE A 272 6.73 -8.61 -19.12
CA PHE A 272 5.55 -8.73 -18.26
C PHE A 272 5.03 -7.35 -17.82
N LEU A 273 5.95 -6.39 -17.62
CA LEU A 273 5.66 -5.02 -17.20
C LEU A 273 5.04 -4.26 -18.36
N GLU A 274 5.64 -4.36 -19.54
CA GLU A 274 5.11 -3.79 -20.78
C GLU A 274 3.67 -4.25 -21.03
N ARG A 275 3.41 -5.56 -20.92
CA ARG A 275 2.07 -6.12 -21.10
C ARG A 275 1.05 -5.62 -20.07
N ILE A 276 1.47 -5.33 -18.83
CA ILE A 276 0.58 -4.76 -17.81
C ILE A 276 0.26 -3.32 -18.17
N TYR A 277 1.26 -2.48 -18.45
CA TYR A 277 1.04 -1.07 -18.74
C TYR A 277 0.31 -0.83 -20.06
N ARG A 278 0.55 -1.64 -21.11
CA ARG A 278 -0.27 -1.58 -22.35
C ARG A 278 -1.75 -1.90 -22.11
N LYS A 279 -2.09 -2.66 -21.07
CA LYS A 279 -3.49 -2.88 -20.67
C LYS A 279 -4.06 -1.71 -19.89
N LEU A 280 -3.23 -1.01 -19.12
CA LEU A 280 -3.62 0.18 -18.36
C LEU A 280 -3.83 1.37 -19.29
N GLU A 281 -2.92 1.59 -20.24
CA GLU A 281 -3.02 2.60 -21.30
C GLU A 281 -4.35 2.51 -22.06
N LYS A 282 -4.81 1.28 -22.39
CA LYS A 282 -6.12 1.07 -23.04
C LYS A 282 -7.34 1.35 -22.16
N LYS A 283 -7.16 1.36 -20.83
CA LYS A 283 -8.22 1.66 -19.85
C LYS A 283 -8.22 3.14 -19.46
N GLU A 284 -7.08 3.81 -19.55
CA GLU A 284 -6.95 5.26 -19.40
C GLU A 284 -7.43 5.94 -20.69
N LEU A 285 -8.74 5.90 -20.91
CA LEU A 285 -9.40 6.81 -21.83
C LEU A 285 -10.23 7.81 -21.00
N PRO A 286 -10.17 9.12 -21.32
CA PRO A 286 -10.93 10.15 -20.61
C PRO A 286 -12.44 9.90 -20.64
#